data_AF-A0A1H6CQW2-F1
#
_entry.id   AF-A0A1H6CQW2-F1
#
_cell.length_a   1.000
_cell.length_b   1.000
_cell.length_c   1.000
_cell.angle_alpha   90.00
_cell.angle_beta   90.00
_cell.angle_gamma   90.00
#
_symmetry.space_group_name_H-M   'P 1'
#
loop_
_entity.id
_entity.type
_entity.pdbx_description
1 polymer ?
#
loop_
_entity_poly.entity_id
_entity_poly.type
_entity_poly.pdbx_seq_one_letter_code
_entity_poly.pdbx_strand_id
1 'polypeptide(L)'
;MKKILLIILWLIPFVSFSQIDYDTYFISTGGAKEELKIQVSEKGGTLDQVFIYAKSLEGEHYRSVLIIDAKKLPTFIEYLKFVKNKYSEWSETAKNNNVHNLLKDIDADLKDYYMVGFAIGDWYFDRRVKIKAKFSVDNESMELYLYTDKLYSSTNTYIDNKGLFIPFSNNEDLDLLIKKLEVDVISNFLKSNKGKESLFN
;
A
#
# COMPACT_ATOMS: atom_id res chain seq x y z
N MET A 1 52.56 36.00 -10.56
CA MET A 1 52.21 35.38 -9.26
C MET A 1 50.71 35.21 -9.18
N LYS A 2 50.24 33.99 -8.86
CA LYS A 2 49.02 33.63 -8.11
C LYS A 2 47.72 34.37 -8.51
N LYS A 3 46.64 33.72 -8.96
CA LYS A 3 45.94 32.60 -8.32
C LYS A 3 45.04 31.91 -9.37
N ILE A 4 45.28 30.63 -9.63
CA ILE A 4 44.29 29.75 -10.26
C ILE A 4 43.27 29.43 -9.17
N LEU A 5 42.04 29.94 -9.31
CA LEU A 5 40.94 29.61 -8.40
C LEU A 5 40.52 28.16 -8.68
N LEU A 6 40.90 27.25 -7.78
CA LEU A 6 40.32 25.91 -7.69
C LEU A 6 38.86 26.06 -7.25
N ILE A 7 37.92 25.84 -8.17
CA ILE A 7 36.53 25.56 -7.84
C ILE A 7 36.48 24.08 -7.48
N ILE A 8 36.58 23.77 -6.19
CA ILE A 8 36.28 22.44 -5.66
C ILE A 8 34.75 22.31 -5.69
N LEU A 9 34.25 21.72 -6.77
CA LEU A 9 32.89 21.23 -6.88
C LEU A 9 32.72 20.14 -5.81
N TRP A 10 32.06 20.46 -4.70
CA TRP A 10 31.62 19.48 -3.73
C TRP A 10 30.63 18.53 -4.41
N LEU A 11 31.14 17.38 -4.86
CA LEU A 11 30.35 16.17 -5.14
C LEU A 11 29.75 15.72 -3.80
N ILE A 12 28.64 16.34 -3.42
CA ILE A 12 27.74 15.74 -2.41
C ILE A 12 27.20 14.48 -3.09
N PRO A 13 27.48 13.27 -2.59
CA PRO A 13 26.80 12.10 -3.10
C PRO A 13 25.32 12.29 -2.78
N PHE A 14 24.53 12.55 -3.83
CA PHE A 14 23.09 12.39 -3.78
C PHE A 14 22.86 10.91 -3.45
N VAL A 15 22.53 10.63 -2.20
CA VAL A 15 22.01 9.30 -1.83
C VAL A 15 20.62 9.25 -2.44
N SER A 16 20.54 8.80 -3.68
CA SER A 16 19.28 8.58 -4.38
C SER A 16 18.54 7.46 -3.67
N PHE A 17 17.54 7.82 -2.87
CA PHE A 17 16.57 6.85 -2.37
C PHE A 17 15.69 6.44 -3.55
N SER A 18 16.01 5.30 -4.16
CA SER A 18 15.18 4.74 -5.24
C SER A 18 14.19 3.74 -4.68
N GLN A 19 12.95 3.80 -5.16
CA GLN A 19 11.99 2.72 -5.04
C GLN A 19 12.44 1.57 -5.95
N ILE A 20 12.29 0.34 -5.48
CA ILE A 20 12.64 -0.90 -6.17
C ILE A 20 11.34 -1.66 -6.43
N ASP A 21 11.11 -2.04 -7.69
CA ASP A 21 10.02 -2.94 -8.06
C ASP A 21 10.24 -4.29 -7.35
N TYR A 22 9.35 -4.62 -6.42
CA TYR A 22 9.47 -5.80 -5.56
C TYR A 22 8.60 -6.94 -6.07
N ASP A 23 7.29 -6.71 -6.18
CA ASP A 23 6.33 -7.72 -6.56
C ASP A 23 5.01 -7.07 -7.01
N THR A 24 4.00 -7.88 -7.30
CA THR A 24 2.63 -7.46 -7.61
C THR A 24 1.62 -8.14 -6.69
N TYR A 25 0.38 -7.66 -6.65
CA TYR A 25 -0.74 -8.32 -5.99
C TYR A 25 -2.03 -8.07 -6.78
N PHE A 26 -3.07 -8.82 -6.46
CA PHE A 26 -4.35 -8.69 -7.14
C PHE A 26 -5.39 -8.00 -6.27
N ILE A 27 -6.16 -7.12 -6.90
CA ILE A 27 -7.42 -6.62 -6.38
C ILE A 27 -8.58 -7.22 -7.18
N SER A 28 -9.72 -7.38 -6.54
CA SER A 28 -10.92 -7.93 -7.18
C SER A 28 -12.17 -7.19 -6.74
N THR A 29 -13.01 -6.81 -7.71
CA THR A 29 -14.32 -6.17 -7.48
C THR A 29 -15.24 -6.44 -8.66
N GLY A 30 -16.52 -6.73 -8.40
CA GLY A 30 -17.52 -6.99 -9.43
C GLY A 30 -17.16 -8.13 -10.39
N GLY A 31 -16.36 -9.11 -9.93
CA GLY A 31 -15.86 -10.21 -10.75
C GLY A 31 -14.67 -9.88 -11.66
N ALA A 32 -14.23 -8.63 -11.71
CA ALA A 32 -13.00 -8.24 -12.40
C ALA A 32 -11.79 -8.41 -11.48
N LYS A 33 -10.65 -8.82 -12.05
CA LYS A 33 -9.37 -8.98 -11.35
C LYS A 33 -8.31 -8.11 -12.02
N GLU A 34 -7.58 -7.35 -11.21
CA GLU A 34 -6.54 -6.42 -11.68
C GLU A 34 -5.26 -6.59 -10.86
N GLU A 35 -4.13 -6.56 -11.56
CA GLU A 35 -2.79 -6.68 -10.96
C GLU A 35 -2.20 -5.30 -10.67
N LEU A 36 -1.76 -5.08 -9.43
CA LEU A 36 -1.16 -3.84 -8.96
C LEU A 36 0.22 -4.08 -8.37
N LYS A 37 1.04 -3.02 -8.34
CA LYS A 37 2.45 -3.11 -7.94
C LYS A 37 2.64 -2.98 -6.43
N ILE A 38 3.66 -3.67 -5.94
CA ILE A 38 4.31 -3.44 -4.65
C ILE A 38 5.75 -3.02 -4.93
N GLN A 39 6.14 -1.87 -4.38
CA GLN A 39 7.52 -1.41 -4.41
C GLN A 39 8.06 -1.29 -2.98
N VAL A 40 9.38 -1.29 -2.85
CA VAL A 40 10.05 -1.12 -1.57
C VAL A 40 11.19 -0.12 -1.69
N SER A 41 11.54 0.54 -0.59
CA SER A 41 12.76 1.34 -0.50
C SER A 41 13.70 0.77 0.55
N GLU A 42 15.00 1.03 0.40
CA GLU A 42 15.98 0.70 1.42
C GLU A 42 16.66 1.95 1.98
N LYS A 43 17.09 1.84 3.24
CA LYS A 43 17.92 2.83 3.92
C LYS A 43 18.97 2.11 4.75
N GLY A 44 20.24 2.47 4.56
CA GLY A 44 21.35 1.81 5.26
C GLY A 44 21.42 0.30 5.00
N GLY A 45 20.86 -0.14 3.88
CA GLY A 45 20.78 -1.52 3.49
C GLY A 45 19.72 -2.39 4.15
N THR A 46 18.78 -1.77 4.86
CA THR A 46 17.61 -2.39 5.45
C THR A 46 16.33 -1.85 4.82
N LEU A 47 15.25 -2.64 4.83
CA LEU A 47 13.93 -2.18 4.40
C LEU A 47 13.54 -0.90 5.13
N ASP A 48 13.17 0.14 4.38
CA ASP A 48 12.75 1.44 4.92
C ASP A 48 11.23 1.62 4.79
N GLN A 49 10.70 1.50 3.57
CA GLN A 49 9.26 1.66 3.31
C GLN A 49 8.75 0.64 2.29
N VAL A 50 7.47 0.29 2.42
CA VAL A 50 6.70 -0.49 1.44
C VAL A 50 5.63 0.39 0.82
N PHE A 51 5.52 0.32 -0.50
CA PHE A 51 4.60 1.08 -1.34
C PHE A 51 3.61 0.11 -2.00
N ILE A 52 2.35 0.16 -1.60
CA ILE A 52 1.28 -0.68 -2.14
C ILE A 52 0.40 0.18 -3.04
N TYR A 53 0.51 0.01 -4.35
CA TYR A 53 -0.28 0.78 -5.31
C TYR A 53 -1.73 0.31 -5.29
N ALA A 54 -2.66 1.25 -5.37
CA ALA A 54 -4.08 1.03 -5.19
C ALA A 54 -4.89 1.91 -6.16
N LYS A 55 -6.19 1.61 -6.24
CA LYS A 55 -7.15 2.50 -6.90
C LYS A 55 -7.42 3.73 -6.05
N SER A 56 -7.81 4.81 -6.72
CA SER A 56 -8.41 5.97 -6.07
C SER A 56 -9.93 5.91 -6.18
N LEU A 57 -10.62 6.40 -5.13
CA LEU A 57 -12.07 6.63 -5.14
C LEU A 57 -12.49 7.80 -6.05
N GLU A 58 -11.54 8.56 -6.59
CA GLU A 58 -11.82 9.66 -7.52
C GLU A 58 -12.24 9.17 -8.91
N GLY A 59 -11.75 8.00 -9.33
CA GLY A 59 -12.06 7.38 -10.62
C GLY A 59 -10.91 6.52 -11.14
N GLU A 60 -11.16 5.76 -12.21
CA GLU A 60 -10.24 4.72 -12.73
C GLU A 60 -8.89 5.25 -13.25
N HIS A 61 -8.81 6.51 -13.67
CA HIS A 61 -7.56 7.12 -14.15
C HIS A 61 -6.66 7.61 -13.01
N TYR A 62 -7.17 7.65 -11.78
CA TYR A 62 -6.45 8.16 -10.63
C TYR A 62 -5.81 7.01 -9.86
N ARG A 63 -4.55 7.21 -9.45
CA ARG A 63 -3.77 6.23 -8.70
C ARG A 63 -3.53 6.71 -7.29
N SER A 64 -3.57 5.77 -6.36
CA SER A 64 -3.15 6.00 -4.98
C SER A 64 -2.07 4.99 -4.60
N VAL A 65 -1.27 5.31 -3.59
CA VAL A 65 -0.26 4.41 -3.05
C VAL A 65 -0.29 4.49 -1.53
N LEU A 66 -0.46 3.35 -0.88
CA LEU A 66 -0.29 3.23 0.56
C LEU A 66 1.19 3.06 0.87
N ILE A 67 1.73 3.94 1.71
CA ILE A 67 3.14 3.96 2.08
C ILE A 67 3.26 3.58 3.55
N ILE A 68 4.00 2.51 3.80
CA ILE A 68 4.12 1.87 5.12
C ILE A 68 5.59 1.88 5.53
N ASP A 69 5.92 2.59 6.60
CA ASP A 69 7.25 2.49 7.22
C ASP A 69 7.49 1.05 7.69
N ALA A 70 8.69 0.51 7.49
CA ALA A 70 9.06 -0.85 7.88
C ALA A 70 8.72 -1.17 9.35
N LYS A 71 8.88 -0.18 10.24
CA LYS A 71 8.55 -0.29 11.67
C LYS A 71 7.06 -0.50 11.96
N LYS A 72 6.17 -0.10 11.05
CA LYS A 72 4.70 -0.23 11.15
C LYS A 72 4.15 -1.41 10.34
N LEU A 73 5.00 -2.04 9.53
CA LEU A 73 4.61 -3.15 8.67
C LEU A 73 4.07 -4.36 9.47
N PRO A 74 4.66 -4.77 10.62
CA PRO A 74 4.09 -5.85 11.43
C PRO A 74 2.68 -5.54 11.92
N THR A 75 2.43 -4.32 12.44
CA THR A 75 1.08 -3.89 12.87
C THR A 75 0.09 -3.94 11.71
N PHE A 76 0.51 -3.51 10.51
CA PHE A 76 -0.34 -3.54 9.33
C PHE A 76 -0.67 -4.98 8.88
N ILE A 77 0.29 -5.89 8.94
CA ILE A 77 0.07 -7.32 8.64
C ILE A 77 -0.93 -7.93 9.62
N GLU A 78 -0.80 -7.66 10.91
CA GLU A 78 -1.76 -8.14 11.92
C GLU A 78 -3.16 -7.57 11.68
N TYR A 79 -3.26 -6.31 11.26
CA TYR A 79 -4.53 -5.72 10.82
C TYR A 79 -5.12 -6.45 9.61
N LEU A 80 -4.32 -6.73 8.57
CA LEU A 80 -4.78 -7.50 7.41
C LEU A 80 -5.28 -8.89 7.80
N LYS A 81 -4.57 -9.60 8.69
CA LYS A 81 -4.99 -10.91 9.20
C LYS A 81 -6.32 -10.83 9.95
N PHE A 82 -6.50 -9.81 10.80
CA PHE A 82 -7.75 -9.59 11.52
C PHE A 82 -8.92 -9.36 10.56
N VAL A 83 -8.74 -8.46 9.60
CA VAL A 83 -9.77 -8.11 8.62
C VAL A 83 -10.10 -9.32 7.73
N LYS A 84 -9.11 -10.11 7.31
CA LYS A 84 -9.30 -11.37 6.56
C LYS A 84 -10.15 -12.37 7.34
N ASN A 85 -9.86 -12.55 8.62
CA ASN A 85 -10.63 -13.46 9.47
C ASN A 85 -12.09 -12.99 9.60
N LYS A 86 -12.31 -11.68 9.75
CA LYS A 86 -13.67 -11.12 9.77
C LYS A 86 -14.39 -11.25 8.44
N TYR A 87 -13.70 -11.03 7.33
CA TYR A 87 -14.25 -11.28 5.99
C TYR A 87 -14.71 -12.74 5.85
N SER A 88 -13.90 -13.70 6.29
CA SER A 88 -14.25 -15.13 6.25
C SER A 88 -15.48 -15.46 7.10
N GLU A 89 -15.47 -15.04 8.37
CA GLU A 89 -16.56 -15.23 9.33
C GLU A 89 -17.88 -14.64 8.82
N TRP A 90 -17.83 -13.40 8.32
CA TRP A 90 -19.02 -12.69 7.87
C TRP A 90 -19.52 -13.19 6.53
N SER A 91 -18.63 -13.66 5.66
CA SER A 91 -19.02 -14.32 4.40
C SER A 91 -19.79 -15.60 4.67
N GLU A 92 -19.30 -16.47 5.57
CA GLU A 92 -20.01 -17.69 5.96
C GLU A 92 -21.36 -17.36 6.61
N THR A 93 -21.38 -16.38 7.52
CA THR A 93 -22.61 -15.93 8.17
C THR A 93 -23.63 -15.38 7.16
N ALA A 94 -23.20 -14.56 6.20
CA ALA A 94 -24.06 -14.01 5.17
C ALA A 94 -24.67 -15.11 4.30
N LYS A 95 -23.88 -16.11 3.90
CA LYS A 95 -24.36 -17.29 3.14
C LYS A 95 -25.41 -18.06 3.93
N ASN A 96 -25.12 -18.39 5.19
CA ASN A 96 -26.01 -19.19 6.03
C ASN A 96 -27.35 -18.49 6.31
N ASN A 97 -27.38 -17.16 6.27
CA ASN A 97 -28.57 -16.36 6.56
C ASN A 97 -29.25 -15.78 5.30
N ASN A 98 -28.81 -16.14 4.09
CA ASN A 98 -29.30 -15.58 2.83
C ASN A 98 -29.34 -14.04 2.82
N VAL A 99 -28.26 -13.42 3.31
CA VAL A 99 -28.12 -11.96 3.28
C VAL A 99 -27.83 -11.55 1.84
N HIS A 100 -28.62 -10.62 1.30
CA HIS A 100 -28.47 -10.14 -0.09
C HIS A 100 -27.99 -8.71 -0.22
N ASN A 101 -28.12 -7.90 0.84
CA ASN A 101 -27.66 -6.52 0.84
C ASN A 101 -27.16 -6.17 2.23
N LEU A 102 -25.85 -5.94 2.34
CA LEU A 102 -25.23 -5.53 3.58
C LEU A 102 -24.03 -4.65 3.26
N LEU A 103 -23.87 -3.59 4.03
CA LEU A 103 -22.65 -2.81 4.05
C LEU A 103 -22.29 -2.56 5.50
N LYS A 104 -21.13 -3.06 5.94
CA LYS A 104 -20.76 -3.05 7.36
C LYS A 104 -19.28 -2.73 7.54
N ASP A 105 -18.98 -1.73 8.33
CA ASP A 105 -17.60 -1.44 8.73
C ASP A 105 -17.04 -2.57 9.61
N ILE A 106 -15.77 -2.89 9.40
CA ILE A 106 -15.01 -3.81 10.25
C ILE A 106 -14.25 -2.97 11.26
N ASP A 107 -14.74 -2.96 12.50
CA ASP A 107 -14.09 -2.26 13.61
C ASP A 107 -12.80 -2.98 14.00
N ALA A 108 -11.69 -2.48 13.45
CA ALA A 108 -10.34 -2.92 13.76
C ALA A 108 -9.58 -1.76 14.40
N ASP A 109 -8.96 -2.00 15.56
CA ASP A 109 -8.14 -0.99 16.25
C ASP A 109 -6.77 -0.86 15.58
N LEU A 110 -6.75 -0.17 14.42
CA LEU A 110 -5.52 0.23 13.77
C LEU A 110 -4.98 1.51 14.43
N LYS A 111 -4.02 1.32 15.35
CA LYS A 111 -3.45 2.40 16.16
C LYS A 111 -2.57 3.35 15.34
N ASP A 112 -1.92 2.81 14.32
CA ASP A 112 -0.96 3.55 13.51
C ASP A 112 -1.66 4.42 12.45
N TYR A 113 -1.06 5.58 12.20
CA TYR A 113 -1.33 6.38 11.00
C TYR A 113 -0.30 6.05 9.92
N TYR A 114 -0.77 6.04 8.67
CA TYR A 114 0.01 5.74 7.48
C TYR A 114 0.09 6.96 6.57
N MET A 115 0.96 6.88 5.57
CA MET A 115 1.03 7.88 4.51
C MET A 115 0.34 7.33 3.27
N VAL A 116 -0.40 8.18 2.56
CA VAL A 116 -1.01 7.84 1.28
C VAL A 116 -0.58 8.88 0.26
N GLY A 117 0.03 8.39 -0.83
CA GLY A 117 0.24 9.19 -2.02
C GLY A 117 -0.98 9.11 -2.93
N PHE A 118 -1.34 10.20 -3.60
CA PHE A 118 -2.39 10.24 -4.61
C PHE A 118 -1.98 11.16 -5.76
N ALA A 119 -2.32 10.76 -6.99
CA ALA A 119 -1.93 11.49 -8.19
C ALA A 119 -3.09 12.36 -8.72
N ILE A 120 -2.89 13.66 -8.92
CA ILE A 120 -3.82 14.58 -9.61
C ILE A 120 -2.97 15.50 -10.49
N GLY A 121 -2.60 15.04 -11.68
CA GLY A 121 -1.57 15.69 -12.51
C GLY A 121 -0.16 15.46 -11.97
N ASP A 122 0.06 15.76 -10.70
CA ASP A 122 1.28 15.49 -9.92
C ASP A 122 0.99 14.56 -8.72
N TRP A 123 2.04 14.04 -8.08
CA TRP A 123 1.94 13.28 -6.84
C TRP A 123 1.84 14.19 -5.61
N TYR A 124 0.80 13.94 -4.81
CA TYR A 124 0.58 14.57 -3.51
C TYR A 124 0.52 13.51 -2.42
N PHE A 125 0.75 13.93 -1.17
CA PHE A 125 0.85 13.01 -0.04
C PHE A 125 0.05 13.51 1.15
N ASP A 126 -0.80 12.65 1.68
CA ASP A 126 -1.37 12.80 3.03
C ASP A 126 -0.53 11.95 4.00
N ARG A 127 0.05 12.58 5.02
CA ARG A 127 1.00 11.93 5.94
C ARG A 127 0.33 11.31 7.17
N ARG A 128 -0.98 11.50 7.37
CA ARG A 128 -1.67 11.07 8.59
C ARG A 128 -3.03 10.45 8.29
N VAL A 129 -3.00 9.27 7.70
CA VAL A 129 -4.21 8.57 7.24
C VAL A 129 -4.46 7.31 8.07
N LYS A 130 -5.72 7.08 8.44
CA LYS A 130 -6.16 5.79 8.98
C LYS A 130 -6.70 4.93 7.85
N ILE A 131 -6.24 3.69 7.78
CA ILE A 131 -6.83 2.68 6.91
C ILE A 131 -8.03 2.06 7.64
N LYS A 132 -9.14 1.94 6.93
CA LYS A 132 -10.38 1.34 7.39
C LYS A 132 -10.71 0.11 6.56
N ALA A 133 -11.59 -0.73 7.08
CA ALA A 133 -12.06 -1.92 6.41
C ALA A 133 -13.59 -1.97 6.41
N LYS A 134 -14.17 -2.47 5.32
CA LYS A 134 -15.62 -2.61 5.17
C LYS A 134 -15.93 -3.90 4.43
N PHE A 135 -16.95 -4.60 4.92
CA PHE A 135 -17.53 -5.76 4.28
C PHE A 135 -18.79 -5.35 3.53
N SER A 136 -18.97 -5.85 2.31
CA SER A 136 -20.23 -5.73 1.59
C SER A 136 -20.74 -7.06 1.09
N VAL A 137 -22.06 -7.16 1.06
CA VAL A 137 -22.81 -8.18 0.33
C VAL A 137 -23.71 -7.47 -0.65
N ASP A 138 -23.59 -7.83 -1.93
CA ASP A 138 -24.49 -7.41 -2.99
C ASP A 138 -24.94 -8.64 -3.79
N ASN A 139 -26.20 -9.02 -3.58
CA ASN A 139 -26.77 -10.30 -3.98
C ASN A 139 -25.95 -11.49 -3.46
N GLU A 140 -25.19 -12.15 -4.32
CA GLU A 140 -24.32 -13.29 -3.96
C GLU A 140 -22.84 -12.89 -3.91
N SER A 141 -22.51 -11.65 -4.29
CA SER A 141 -21.14 -11.14 -4.23
C SER A 141 -20.79 -10.67 -2.82
N MET A 142 -19.65 -11.13 -2.32
CA MET A 142 -19.10 -10.74 -1.02
C MET A 142 -17.75 -10.10 -1.27
N GLU A 143 -17.58 -8.88 -0.75
CA GLU A 143 -16.36 -8.11 -0.96
C GLU A 143 -15.87 -7.50 0.35
N LEU A 144 -14.55 -7.42 0.46
CA LEU A 144 -13.85 -6.68 1.47
C LEU A 144 -13.17 -5.48 0.81
N TYR A 145 -13.34 -4.31 1.42
CA TYR A 145 -12.67 -3.10 1.00
C TYR A 145 -11.72 -2.61 2.09
N LEU A 146 -10.46 -2.41 1.74
CA LEU A 146 -9.60 -1.50 2.50
C LEU A 146 -9.71 -0.12 1.87
N TYR A 147 -9.97 0.90 2.69
CA TYR A 147 -10.21 2.24 2.20
C TYR A 147 -9.73 3.31 3.17
N THR A 148 -9.72 4.55 2.71
CA THR A 148 -9.46 5.73 3.54
C THR A 148 -10.62 6.70 3.42
N ASP A 149 -10.72 7.62 4.38
CA ASP A 149 -11.52 8.83 4.15
C ASP A 149 -10.84 9.72 3.08
N LYS A 150 -11.47 10.87 2.82
CA LYS A 150 -10.93 11.91 1.95
C LYS A 150 -9.51 12.29 2.37
N LEU A 151 -8.61 12.30 1.40
CA LEU A 151 -7.19 12.60 1.56
C LEU A 151 -6.96 14.09 1.28
N TYR A 152 -6.03 14.69 2.04
CA TYR A 152 -5.62 16.07 1.81
C TYR A 152 -4.11 16.14 1.61
N SER A 153 -3.68 16.89 0.60
CA SER A 153 -2.25 17.09 0.38
C SER A 153 -1.63 17.83 1.57
N SER A 154 -0.52 17.28 2.08
CA SER A 154 0.26 17.87 3.17
C SER A 154 0.93 19.20 2.78
N THR A 155 1.04 19.48 1.48
CA THR A 155 1.64 20.72 0.96
C THR A 155 0.60 21.77 0.57
N ASN A 156 -0.64 21.37 0.31
CA ASN A 156 -1.74 22.27 -0.02
C ASN A 156 -3.09 21.59 0.24
N THR A 157 -3.79 22.00 1.30
CA THR A 157 -5.05 21.36 1.72
C THR A 157 -6.24 21.60 0.77
N TYR A 158 -6.12 22.49 -0.21
CA TYR A 158 -7.11 22.63 -1.29
C TYR A 158 -6.98 21.54 -2.36
N ILE A 159 -5.90 20.78 -2.33
CA ILE A 159 -5.68 19.62 -3.19
C ILE A 159 -6.09 18.39 -2.39
N ASP A 160 -7.17 17.75 -2.83
CA ASP A 160 -7.78 16.63 -2.15
C ASP A 160 -8.12 15.48 -3.10
N ASN A 161 -8.37 14.31 -2.53
CA ASN A 161 -8.77 13.11 -3.26
C ASN A 161 -9.79 12.33 -2.43
N LYS A 162 -10.80 11.72 -3.06
CA LYS A 162 -11.85 10.97 -2.34
C LYS A 162 -11.35 9.82 -1.47
N GLY A 163 -10.15 9.30 -1.70
CA GLY A 163 -9.53 8.28 -0.87
C GLY A 163 -8.86 7.18 -1.68
N LEU A 164 -8.11 6.34 -0.97
CA LEU A 164 -7.56 5.10 -1.49
C LEU A 164 -8.59 3.97 -1.36
N PHE A 165 -8.56 3.04 -2.30
CA PHE A 165 -9.46 1.89 -2.34
C PHE A 165 -8.74 0.63 -2.83
N ILE A 166 -8.85 -0.45 -2.05
CA ILE A 166 -8.28 -1.77 -2.35
C ILE A 166 -9.38 -2.82 -2.09
N PRO A 167 -10.07 -3.29 -3.14
CA PRO A 167 -11.11 -4.29 -3.02
C PRO A 167 -10.57 -5.71 -3.15
N PHE A 168 -11.20 -6.64 -2.44
CA PHE A 168 -10.93 -8.06 -2.51
C PHE A 168 -12.25 -8.85 -2.48
N SER A 169 -12.38 -9.82 -3.38
CA SER A 169 -13.54 -10.72 -3.43
C SER A 169 -13.23 -12.14 -2.91
N ASN A 170 -11.99 -12.42 -2.50
CA ASN A 170 -11.58 -13.75 -2.05
C ASN A 170 -10.42 -13.70 -1.04
N ASN A 171 -10.29 -14.77 -0.24
CA ASN A 171 -9.26 -14.86 0.79
C ASN A 171 -7.87 -15.11 0.20
N GLU A 172 -7.79 -15.80 -0.93
CA GLU A 172 -6.54 -16.18 -1.58
C GLU A 172 -5.72 -14.95 -1.97
N ASP A 173 -6.36 -13.92 -2.53
CA ASP A 173 -5.71 -12.66 -2.92
C ASP A 173 -5.21 -11.89 -1.68
N LEU A 174 -5.95 -11.91 -0.57
CA LEU A 174 -5.47 -11.35 0.70
C LEU A 174 -4.27 -12.11 1.25
N ASP A 175 -4.33 -13.45 1.22
CA ASP A 175 -3.25 -14.29 1.75
C ASP A 175 -1.96 -14.12 0.94
N LEU A 176 -2.09 -13.99 -0.38
CA LEU A 176 -0.97 -13.64 -1.25
C LEU A 176 -0.39 -12.27 -0.90
N LEU A 177 -1.22 -11.25 -0.69
CA LEU A 177 -0.73 -9.94 -0.27
C LEU A 177 -0.02 -10.02 1.09
N ILE A 178 -0.63 -10.63 2.11
CA ILE A 178 -0.06 -10.77 3.45
C ILE A 178 1.31 -11.44 3.38
N LYS A 179 1.42 -12.55 2.64
CA LYS A 179 2.68 -13.28 2.47
C LYS A 179 3.77 -12.42 1.81
N LYS A 180 3.41 -11.65 0.78
CA LYS A 180 4.35 -10.74 0.10
C LYS A 180 4.81 -9.60 1.00
N LEU A 181 4.01 -9.23 2.00
CA LEU A 181 4.37 -8.17 2.95
C LEU A 181 5.23 -8.68 4.11
N GLU A 182 5.43 -9.99 4.27
CA GLU A 182 6.26 -10.53 5.34
C GLU A 182 7.70 -9.97 5.29
N VAL A 183 8.16 -9.46 6.43
CA VAL A 183 9.46 -8.77 6.55
C VAL A 183 10.61 -9.64 6.06
N ASP A 184 10.59 -10.93 6.37
CA ASP A 184 11.63 -11.87 5.95
C ASP A 184 11.64 -12.09 4.44
N VAL A 185 10.47 -12.13 3.81
CA VAL A 185 10.34 -12.29 2.35
C VAL A 185 10.92 -11.07 1.64
N ILE A 186 10.55 -9.86 2.07
CA ILE A 186 11.09 -8.61 1.51
C ILE A 186 12.59 -8.50 1.78
N SER A 187 13.05 -8.83 2.99
CA SER A 187 14.45 -8.75 3.37
C SER A 187 15.31 -9.71 2.54
N ASN A 188 14.81 -10.91 2.25
CA ASN A 188 15.49 -11.87 1.38
C ASN A 188 15.57 -11.36 -0.06
N PHE A 189 14.49 -10.76 -0.57
CA PHE A 189 14.51 -10.10 -1.88
C PHE A 189 15.59 -9.00 -1.95
N LEU A 190 15.64 -8.09 -0.97
CA LEU A 190 16.62 -7.00 -0.94
C LEU A 190 18.07 -7.53 -0.91
N LYS A 191 18.34 -8.58 -0.13
CA LYS A 191 19.66 -9.24 -0.09
C LYS A 191 20.04 -9.83 -1.45
N SER A 192 19.11 -10.51 -2.12
CA SER A 192 19.34 -11.10 -3.43
C SER A 192 19.53 -10.05 -4.52
N ASN A 193 18.82 -8.91 -4.44
CA ASN A 193 18.93 -7.84 -5.44
C ASN A 193 20.29 -7.14 -5.38
N LYS A 194 20.84 -6.92 -4.17
CA LYS A 194 22.21 -6.39 -3.99
C LYS A 194 23.28 -7.26 -4.62
N GLY A 195 23.13 -8.59 -4.48
CA GLY A 195 24.04 -9.54 -5.11
C GLY A 195 24.08 -9.41 -6.64
N LYS A 196 22.97 -9.01 -7.27
CA LYS A 196 22.90 -8.78 -8.71
C LYS A 196 23.51 -7.45 -9.11
N GLU A 197 23.25 -6.37 -8.39
CA GLU A 197 23.85 -5.05 -8.68
C GLU A 197 25.38 -5.05 -8.50
N SER A 198 25.90 -5.84 -7.57
CA SER A 198 27.35 -6.03 -7.38
C SER A 198 28.04 -6.77 -8.54
N LEU A 199 27.31 -7.40 -9.45
CA LEU A 199 27.88 -8.09 -10.62
C LEU A 199 28.05 -7.16 -11.84
N PHE A 200 27.44 -5.98 -11.80
CA PHE A 200 27.46 -5.01 -12.90
C PHE A 200 28.19 -3.70 -12.54
N ASN A 201 28.77 -3.62 -11.35
CA ASN A 201 29.70 -2.57 -10.90
C ASN A 201 31.09 -3.18 -10.72
#